data_AF-A0A7L1XTH7-F1
#
_entry.id   AF-A0A7L1XTH7-F1
#
_cell.length_a   1.000
_cell.length_b   1.000
_cell.length_c   1.000
_cell.angle_alpha   90.00
_cell.angle_beta   90.00
_cell.angle_gamma   90.00
#
_symmetry.space_group_name_H-M   'P 1'
#
loop_
_entity.id
_entity.type
_entity.pdbx_description
1 polymer ?
#
loop_
_entity_poly.entity_id
_entity_poly.type
_entity_poly.pdbx_seq_one_letter_code
_entity_poly.pdbx_strand_id
1 'polypeptide(L)'
;AFDKTVAKDKSLAVGFFQRGFVHLQLEMYEEALSDYKLAFSLLRKNPFIDYKQLGLRHILYAWEVLYSTAAAQCRLQRWEEARATLDKAVVWRPEGRTAILALALARVQDRLFLEPMQVPPGEFFRPRKKEVEQLDSKDFLGKPKVISSIIPNDEYIGFEPLRPQKQGFYEPRADALR
;
A
#
# COMPACT_ATOMS: atom_id res chain seq x y z
N ALA A 1 1.05 -9.35 13.45
CA ALA A 1 1.57 -8.40 12.42
C ALA A 1 0.93 -7.02 12.57
N PHE A 2 -0.41 -6.94 12.59
CA PHE A 2 -1.12 -5.68 12.72
C PHE A 2 -0.83 -4.89 14.01
N ASP A 3 -0.52 -5.54 15.14
CA ASP A 3 -0.09 -4.84 16.36
C ASP A 3 1.17 -4.00 16.14
N LYS A 4 2.15 -4.56 15.40
CA LYS A 4 3.36 -3.83 15.02
C LYS A 4 3.04 -2.69 14.06
N THR A 5 2.07 -2.87 13.16
CA THR A 5 1.62 -1.84 12.22
C THR A 5 1.01 -0.64 12.95
N VAL A 6 0.02 -0.86 13.82
CA VAL A 6 -0.66 0.22 14.53
C VAL A 6 0.21 0.89 15.59
N ALA A 7 1.21 0.17 16.12
CA ALA A 7 2.22 0.76 16.99
C ALA A 7 3.14 1.74 16.24
N LYS A 8 3.46 1.46 14.97
CA LYS A 8 4.29 2.33 14.11
C LYS A 8 3.51 3.53 13.58
N ASP A 9 2.25 3.34 13.20
CA ASP A 9 1.37 4.42 12.76
C ASP A 9 0.02 4.33 13.47
N LYS A 10 -0.13 5.13 14.53
CA LYS A 10 -1.35 5.24 15.33
C LYS A 10 -2.50 5.95 14.60
N SER A 11 -2.23 6.55 13.44
CA SER A 11 -3.25 7.22 12.61
C SER A 11 -3.71 6.37 11.43
N LEU A 12 -3.18 5.16 11.26
CA LEU A 12 -3.49 4.28 10.13
C LEU A 12 -4.86 3.58 10.32
N ALA A 13 -5.95 4.24 9.90
CA ALA A 13 -7.32 3.71 10.05
C ALA A 13 -7.49 2.30 9.47
N VAL A 14 -6.98 2.02 8.26
CA VAL A 14 -7.04 0.67 7.65
C VAL A 14 -6.27 -0.39 8.43
N GLY A 15 -5.23 -0.01 9.17
CA GLY A 15 -4.48 -0.92 10.04
C GLY A 15 -5.34 -1.42 11.20
N PHE A 16 -6.08 -0.52 11.86
CA PHE A 16 -7.05 -0.88 12.88
C PHE A 16 -8.24 -1.66 12.30
N PHE A 17 -8.74 -1.26 11.13
CA PHE A 17 -9.83 -1.99 10.46
C PHE A 17 -9.46 -3.45 10.14
N GLN A 18 -8.27 -3.69 9.58
CA GLN A 18 -7.80 -5.05 9.30
C GLN A 18 -7.50 -5.83 10.59
N ARG A 19 -6.95 -5.18 11.63
CA ARG A 19 -6.78 -5.83 12.93
C ARG A 19 -8.10 -6.25 13.55
N GLY A 20 -9.11 -5.37 13.50
CA GLY A 20 -10.46 -5.65 13.97
C GLY A 20 -11.10 -6.83 13.23
N PHE A 21 -10.89 -6.94 11.92
CA PHE A 21 -11.31 -8.12 11.15
C PHE A 21 -10.66 -9.41 11.66
N VAL A 22 -9.34 -9.41 11.90
CA VAL A 22 -8.64 -10.57 12.44
C VAL A 22 -9.13 -10.91 13.85
N HIS A 23 -9.31 -9.92 14.73
CA HIS A 23 -9.86 -10.12 16.06
C HIS A 23 -11.25 -10.77 16.01
N LEU A 24 -12.10 -10.32 15.07
CA LEU A 24 -13.43 -10.89 14.88
C LEU A 24 -13.37 -12.36 14.44
N GLN A 25 -12.45 -12.72 13.55
CA GLN A 25 -12.22 -14.11 13.11
C GLN A 25 -11.70 -15.00 14.24
N LEU A 26 -10.96 -14.42 15.19
CA LEU A 26 -10.42 -15.10 16.37
C LEU A 26 -11.39 -15.08 17.57
N GLU A 27 -12.64 -14.66 17.37
CA GLU A 27 -13.66 -14.56 18.42
C GLU A 27 -13.36 -13.56 19.55
N MET A 28 -12.40 -12.66 19.33
CA MET A 28 -12.04 -11.56 20.23
C MET A 28 -12.91 -10.33 19.92
N TYR A 29 -14.19 -10.44 20.24
CA TYR A 29 -15.21 -9.50 19.74
C TYR A 29 -15.13 -8.10 20.35
N GLU A 30 -14.71 -7.96 21.61
CA GLU A 30 -14.57 -6.64 22.25
C GLU A 30 -13.37 -5.88 21.70
N GLU A 31 -12.25 -6.58 21.46
CA GLU A 31 -11.05 -6.06 20.82
C GLU A 31 -11.36 -5.65 19.37
N ALA A 32 -12.12 -6.47 18.64
CA ALA A 32 -12.59 -6.12 17.30
C ALA A 32 -13.44 -4.84 17.32
N LEU A 33 -14.38 -4.74 18.27
CA LEU A 33 -15.25 -3.58 18.44
C LEU A 33 -14.45 -2.31 18.76
N SER A 34 -13.45 -2.41 19.63
CA SER A 34 -12.54 -1.31 19.96
C SER A 34 -11.76 -0.84 18.72
N ASP A 35 -11.20 -1.78 17.96
CA ASP A 35 -10.45 -1.48 16.74
C ASP A 35 -11.32 -0.81 15.67
N TYR A 36 -12.56 -1.27 15.46
CA TYR A 36 -13.46 -0.62 14.51
C TYR A 36 -13.89 0.78 14.95
N LYS A 37 -14.16 0.99 16.25
CA LYS A 37 -14.45 2.33 16.79
C LYS A 37 -13.27 3.28 16.58
N LEU A 38 -12.05 2.79 16.82
CA LEU A 38 -10.84 3.57 16.60
C LEU A 38 -10.62 3.87 15.11
N ALA A 39 -10.77 2.87 14.23
CA ALA A 39 -10.70 3.04 12.78
C ALA A 39 -11.70 4.11 12.29
N PHE A 40 -12.96 4.06 12.76
CA PHE A 40 -13.98 5.05 12.42
C PHE A 40 -13.60 6.46 12.91
N SER A 41 -13.09 6.59 14.13
CA SER A 41 -12.63 7.88 14.65
C SER A 41 -11.49 8.49 13.83
N LEU A 42 -10.58 7.64 13.32
CA LEU A 42 -9.43 8.04 12.50
C LEU A 42 -9.82 8.48 11.08
N LEU A 43 -11.04 8.18 10.62
CA LEU A 43 -11.60 8.79 9.41
C LEU A 43 -11.88 10.29 9.60
N ARG A 44 -11.96 10.79 10.84
CA ARG A 44 -12.10 12.22 11.19
C ARG A 44 -13.26 12.91 10.45
N LYS A 45 -14.42 12.26 10.43
CA LYS A 45 -15.64 12.73 9.74
C LYS A 45 -15.50 12.83 8.21
N ASN A 46 -14.52 12.15 7.61
CA ASN A 46 -14.47 11.95 6.17
C ASN A 46 -15.25 10.69 5.79
N PRO A 47 -15.97 10.69 4.64
CA PRO A 47 -16.74 9.52 4.20
C PRO A 47 -15.85 8.34 3.79
N PHE A 48 -14.59 8.59 3.43
CA PHE A 48 -13.62 7.56 3.12
C PHE A 48 -12.18 8.07 3.21
N ILE A 49 -11.22 7.15 3.20
CA ILE A 49 -9.79 7.42 2.94
C ILE A 49 -9.35 6.56 1.75
N ASP A 50 -8.78 7.18 0.72
CA ASP A 50 -8.15 6.49 -0.40
C ASP A 50 -6.67 6.21 -0.07
N TYR A 51 -6.32 4.94 0.08
CA TYR A 51 -4.96 4.51 0.39
C TYR A 51 -4.05 4.33 -0.83
N LYS A 52 -4.54 4.62 -2.05
CA LYS A 52 -3.78 4.48 -3.30
C LYS A 52 -2.48 5.26 -3.28
N GLN A 53 -2.46 6.44 -2.65
CA GLN A 53 -1.26 7.28 -2.51
C GLN A 53 -0.17 6.67 -1.64
N LEU A 54 -0.56 5.81 -0.70
CA LEU A 54 0.34 5.05 0.17
C LEU A 54 0.69 3.67 -0.41
N GLY A 55 0.14 3.33 -1.58
CA GLY A 55 0.46 2.10 -2.30
C GLY A 55 -0.50 0.93 -2.07
N LEU A 56 -1.59 1.12 -1.33
CA LEU A 56 -2.66 0.13 -1.19
C LEU A 56 -3.84 0.49 -2.10
N ARG A 57 -4.24 -0.40 -2.99
CA ARG A 57 -5.36 -0.17 -3.94
C ARG A 57 -6.71 -0.43 -3.27
N HIS A 58 -7.00 0.32 -2.22
CA HIS A 58 -8.25 0.19 -1.47
C HIS A 58 -8.70 1.53 -0.93
N ILE A 59 -10.00 1.76 -1.00
CA ILE A 59 -10.66 2.91 -0.38
C ILE A 59 -11.42 2.37 0.82
N LEU A 60 -11.05 2.84 2.02
CA LEU A 60 -11.76 2.48 3.24
C LEU A 60 -12.92 3.45 3.45
N TYR A 61 -14.16 2.97 3.34
CA TYR A 61 -15.33 3.81 3.55
C TYR A 61 -15.83 3.77 5.00
N ALA A 62 -16.34 4.89 5.48
CA ALA A 62 -16.93 5.03 6.82
C ALA A 62 -18.08 4.04 7.07
N TRP A 63 -18.95 3.84 6.07
CA TRP A 63 -20.07 2.90 6.20
C TRP A 63 -19.60 1.43 6.28
N GLU A 64 -18.44 1.06 5.69
CA GLU A 64 -17.87 -0.30 5.77
C GLU A 64 -17.32 -0.59 7.18
N VAL A 65 -16.70 0.42 7.80
CA VAL A 65 -16.26 0.34 9.19
C VAL A 65 -17.46 0.20 10.13
N LEU A 66 -18.52 1.00 9.93
CA LEU A 66 -19.74 0.92 10.73
C LEU A 66 -20.48 -0.40 10.52
N TYR A 67 -20.53 -0.91 9.29
CA TYR A 67 -21.06 -2.25 8.99
C TYR A 67 -20.31 -3.32 9.80
N SER A 68 -18.98 -3.29 9.77
CA SER A 68 -18.15 -4.27 10.49
C SER A 68 -18.26 -4.12 12.01
N THR A 69 -18.46 -2.90 12.49
CA THR A 69 -18.81 -2.61 13.90
C THR A 69 -20.12 -3.29 14.29
N ALA A 70 -21.15 -3.18 13.45
CA ALA A 70 -22.44 -3.84 13.67
C ALA A 70 -22.31 -5.37 13.64
N ALA A 71 -21.47 -5.92 12.74
CA ALA A 71 -21.16 -7.35 12.71
C ALA A 71 -20.53 -7.84 14.04
N ALA A 72 -19.60 -7.08 14.62
CA ALA A 72 -19.03 -7.36 15.94
C ALA A 72 -20.08 -7.29 17.06
N GLN A 73 -20.95 -6.27 17.04
CA GLN A 73 -22.05 -6.14 18.00
C GLN A 73 -23.04 -7.31 17.92
N CYS A 74 -23.32 -7.82 16.71
CA CYS A 74 -24.15 -9.02 16.54
C CYS A 74 -23.52 -10.24 17.22
N ARG A 75 -22.20 -10.45 17.08
CA ARG A 75 -21.49 -11.55 17.76
C ARG A 75 -21.56 -11.45 19.28
N LEU A 76 -21.61 -10.23 19.81
CA LEU A 76 -21.82 -9.94 21.24
C LEU A 76 -23.30 -9.95 21.67
N GLN A 77 -24.23 -10.35 20.78
CA GLN A 77 -25.68 -10.31 21.00
C GLN A 77 -26.24 -8.91 21.34
N ARG A 78 -25.52 -7.84 20.98
CA ARG A 78 -25.92 -6.43 21.16
C ARG A 78 -26.75 -5.95 19.96
N TRP A 79 -27.92 -6.57 19.75
CA TRP A 79 -28.75 -6.38 18.55
C TRP A 79 -29.24 -4.94 18.35
N GLU A 80 -29.71 -4.29 19.42
CA GLU A 80 -30.19 -2.90 19.37
C GLU A 80 -29.05 -1.93 19.00
N GLU A 81 -27.86 -2.14 19.55
CA GLU A 81 -26.68 -1.34 19.20
C GLU A 81 -26.23 -1.57 17.74
N ALA A 82 -26.29 -2.82 17.28
CA ALA A 82 -25.98 -3.17 15.89
C ALA A 82 -26.92 -2.45 14.92
N ARG A 83 -28.22 -2.46 15.21
CA ARG A 83 -29.23 -1.72 14.42
C ARG A 83 -28.93 -0.23 14.38
N ALA A 84 -28.73 0.39 15.54
CA ALA A 84 -28.41 1.82 15.62
C ALA A 84 -27.11 2.18 14.88
N THR A 85 -26.14 1.27 14.86
CA THR A 85 -24.88 1.44 14.13
C THR A 85 -25.07 1.35 12.62
N LEU A 86 -25.92 0.45 12.14
CA LEU A 86 -26.30 0.37 10.73
C LEU A 86 -27.09 1.60 10.27
N ASP A 87 -28.00 2.12 11.11
CA ASP A 87 -28.72 3.35 10.81
C ASP A 87 -27.76 4.54 10.68
N LYS A 88 -26.71 4.61 11.52
CA LYS A 88 -25.62 5.60 11.36
C LYS A 88 -24.86 5.40 10.04
N ALA A 89 -24.64 4.15 9.61
CA ALA A 89 -23.93 3.84 8.38
C ALA A 89 -24.64 4.37 7.13
N VAL A 90 -25.98 4.47 7.18
CA VAL A 90 -26.81 5.01 6.09
C VAL A 90 -26.42 6.46 5.74
N VAL A 91 -26.01 7.27 6.71
CA VAL A 91 -25.61 8.67 6.49
C VAL A 91 -24.30 8.79 5.71
N TRP A 92 -23.40 7.82 5.85
CA TRP A 92 -22.04 7.86 5.29
C TRP A 92 -21.90 7.13 3.96
N ARG A 93 -22.99 6.60 3.40
CA ARG A 93 -22.94 5.74 2.22
C ARG A 93 -22.91 6.56 0.92
N PRO A 94 -22.15 6.11 -0.09
CA PRO A 94 -22.33 6.61 -1.46
C PRO A 94 -23.64 6.08 -2.07
N GLU A 95 -24.19 6.81 -3.04
CA GLU A 95 -25.36 6.39 -3.82
C GLU A 95 -25.12 5.02 -4.47
N GLY A 96 -26.10 4.12 -4.40
CA GLY A 96 -26.03 2.76 -4.97
C GLY A 96 -25.73 1.62 -3.98
N ARG A 97 -25.29 1.90 -2.74
CA ARG A 97 -25.04 0.85 -1.72
C ARG A 97 -26.19 0.62 -0.73
N THR A 98 -27.36 1.19 -1.00
CA THR A 98 -28.56 1.13 -0.14
C THR A 98 -29.02 -0.31 0.13
N ALA A 99 -28.97 -1.17 -0.89
CA ALA A 99 -29.48 -2.54 -0.78
C ALA A 99 -28.74 -3.39 0.26
N ILE A 100 -27.41 -3.24 0.36
CA ILE A 100 -26.58 -4.01 1.29
C ILE A 100 -26.92 -3.67 2.74
N LEU A 101 -27.06 -2.37 3.05
CA LEU A 101 -27.41 -1.91 4.40
C LEU A 101 -28.86 -2.26 4.76
N ALA A 102 -29.80 -2.18 3.81
CA ALA A 102 -31.18 -2.60 4.03
C ALA A 102 -31.27 -4.10 4.35
N LEU A 103 -30.53 -4.94 3.61
CA LEU A 103 -30.44 -6.38 3.87
C LEU A 103 -29.80 -6.67 5.23
N ALA A 104 -28.75 -5.92 5.59
CA ALA A 104 -28.11 -6.06 6.90
C ALA A 104 -29.05 -5.70 8.05
N LEU A 105 -29.83 -4.62 7.91
CA LEU A 105 -30.85 -4.24 8.89
C LEU A 105 -31.90 -5.33 9.06
N ALA A 106 -32.40 -5.93 7.97
CA ALA A 106 -33.34 -7.04 8.05
C ALA A 106 -32.74 -8.25 8.79
N ARG A 107 -31.49 -8.64 8.47
CA ARG A 107 -30.79 -9.73 9.17
C ARG A 107 -30.64 -9.46 10.67
N VAL A 108 -30.30 -8.23 11.05
CA VAL A 108 -30.17 -7.84 12.47
C VAL A 108 -31.53 -7.92 13.19
N GLN A 109 -32.63 -7.55 12.53
CA GLN A 109 -33.98 -7.70 13.09
C GLN A 109 -34.33 -9.16 13.36
N ASP A 110 -33.95 -10.05 12.44
CA ASP A 110 -34.12 -11.50 12.59
C ASP A 110 -33.08 -12.16 13.50
N ARG A 111 -32.22 -11.36 14.16
CA ARG A 111 -31.10 -11.82 15.01
C ARG A 111 -30.14 -12.79 14.29
N LEU A 112 -29.92 -12.54 13.01
CA LEU A 112 -28.95 -13.26 12.18
C LEU A 112 -27.62 -12.51 12.14
N PHE A 113 -26.52 -13.27 12.20
CA PHE A 113 -25.18 -12.69 12.10
C PHE A 113 -24.91 -12.10 10.71
N LEU A 114 -24.08 -11.06 10.72
CA LEU A 114 -23.56 -10.39 9.52
C LEU A 114 -22.16 -10.90 9.20
N GLU A 115 -21.87 -11.02 7.91
CA GLU A 115 -20.52 -11.36 7.43
C GLU A 115 -19.66 -10.09 7.38
N PRO A 116 -18.54 -10.02 8.11
CA PRO A 116 -17.73 -8.81 8.21
C PRO A 116 -17.10 -8.40 6.87
N MET A 117 -16.92 -7.10 6.68
CA MET A 117 -16.20 -6.58 5.51
C MET A 117 -14.69 -6.62 5.76
N GLN A 118 -13.94 -6.89 4.70
CA GLN A 118 -12.48 -6.88 4.73
C GLN A 118 -11.91 -6.24 3.48
N VAL A 119 -10.65 -5.83 3.58
CA VAL A 119 -9.87 -5.48 2.39
C VAL A 119 -9.75 -6.74 1.52
N PRO A 120 -9.96 -6.64 0.19
CA PRO A 120 -9.91 -7.80 -0.68
C PRO A 120 -8.61 -8.61 -0.51
N PRO A 121 -8.69 -9.95 -0.46
CA PRO A 121 -7.51 -10.78 -0.36
C PRO A 121 -6.60 -10.55 -1.57
N GLY A 122 -5.28 -10.50 -1.33
CA GLY A 122 -4.29 -10.21 -2.37
C GLY A 122 -3.97 -8.73 -2.58
N GLU A 123 -4.69 -7.82 -1.90
CA GLU A 123 -4.32 -6.41 -1.85
C GLU A 123 -3.33 -6.11 -0.73
N PHE A 124 -2.23 -5.47 -1.10
CA PHE A 124 -1.13 -5.14 -0.20
C PHE A 124 -0.64 -3.72 -0.48
N PHE A 125 -0.01 -3.11 0.51
CA PHE A 125 0.78 -1.90 0.29
C PHE A 125 1.97 -2.25 -0.60
N ARG A 126 2.09 -1.58 -1.75
CA ARG A 126 3.15 -1.76 -2.73
C ARG A 126 3.95 -0.45 -2.89
N PRO A 127 5.28 -0.51 -3.07
CA PRO A 127 6.08 0.65 -3.44
C PRO A 127 5.56 1.31 -4.72
N ARG A 128 5.90 2.58 -4.93
CA ARG A 128 5.42 3.31 -6.11
C ARG A 128 6.07 2.71 -7.36
N LYS A 129 5.30 2.61 -8.45
CA LYS A 129 5.79 2.05 -9.72
C LYS A 129 7.10 2.71 -10.18
N LYS A 130 7.21 4.05 -10.04
CA LYS A 130 8.41 4.81 -10.37
C LYS A 130 9.64 4.41 -9.56
N GLU A 131 9.48 4.10 -8.27
CA GLU A 131 10.58 3.66 -7.41
C GLU A 131 11.04 2.26 -7.81
N VAL A 132 10.10 1.38 -8.16
CA VAL A 132 10.41 0.03 -8.64
C VAL A 132 11.13 0.07 -10.00
N GLU A 133 10.67 0.88 -10.95
CA GLU A 133 11.30 1.09 -12.27
C GLU A 133 12.70 1.75 -12.19
N GLN A 134 13.06 2.33 -11.04
CA GLN A 134 14.39 2.88 -10.80
C GLN A 134 15.38 1.84 -10.23
N LEU A 135 14.91 0.67 -9.82
CA LEU A 135 15.78 -0.42 -9.36
C LEU A 135 16.51 -1.10 -10.52
N ASP A 136 15.98 -0.99 -11.75
CA ASP A 136 16.64 -1.53 -12.92
C ASP A 136 18.00 -0.85 -13.13
N SER A 137 19.03 -1.67 -13.33
CA SER A 137 20.39 -1.20 -13.58
C SER A 137 20.39 -0.27 -14.80
N LYS A 138 20.66 1.01 -14.58
CA LYS A 138 20.82 2.02 -15.63
C LYS A 138 22.29 2.32 -15.82
N ASP A 139 22.75 2.25 -17.07
CA ASP A 139 24.07 2.75 -17.44
C ASP A 139 24.00 4.29 -17.53
N PHE A 140 24.43 4.96 -16.46
CA PHE A 140 24.42 6.43 -16.38
C PHE A 140 25.63 7.08 -17.06
N LEU A 141 26.72 6.33 -17.23
CA LEU A 141 28.00 6.85 -17.75
C LEU A 141 28.20 6.51 -19.23
N GLY A 142 27.43 5.55 -19.75
CA GLY A 142 27.66 4.98 -21.06
C GLY A 142 28.95 4.19 -21.10
N LYS A 143 29.37 3.78 -22.30
CA LYS A 143 30.71 3.22 -22.50
C LYS A 143 31.74 4.33 -22.20
N PRO A 144 32.64 4.13 -21.23
CA PRO A 144 33.61 5.16 -20.88
C PRO A 144 34.60 5.35 -22.04
N LYS A 145 34.88 6.60 -22.40
CA LYS A 145 35.79 7.00 -23.50
C LYS A 145 36.94 7.83 -22.95
N VAL A 146 38.14 7.57 -23.44
CA VAL A 146 39.31 8.40 -23.15
C VAL A 146 39.26 9.63 -24.06
N ILE A 147 39.31 10.83 -23.47
CA ILE A 147 39.24 12.12 -24.17
C ILE A 147 40.57 12.88 -24.22
N SER A 148 41.56 12.41 -23.46
CA SER A 148 42.90 12.98 -23.40
C SER A 148 43.91 11.88 -23.06
N SER A 149 45.05 11.89 -23.74
CA SER A 149 46.18 11.00 -23.49
C SER A 149 47.43 11.84 -23.23
N ILE A 150 48.28 11.36 -22.33
CA ILE A 150 49.62 11.92 -22.11
C ILE A 150 50.61 11.50 -23.20
N ILE A 151 50.23 10.51 -24.03
CA ILE A 151 51.04 10.04 -25.14
C ILE A 151 50.75 10.95 -26.34
N PRO A 152 51.77 11.62 -26.91
CA PRO A 152 51.58 12.44 -28.10
C PRO A 152 51.08 11.57 -29.27
N ASN A 153 50.11 12.06 -30.05
CA ASN A 153 49.48 11.34 -31.17
C ASN A 153 48.85 9.98 -30.81
N ASP A 154 48.25 9.86 -29.63
CA ASP A 154 47.46 8.68 -29.28
C ASP A 154 46.10 8.68 -29.96
N GLU A 155 45.90 7.76 -30.91
CA GLU A 155 44.62 7.54 -31.61
C GLU A 155 43.68 6.59 -30.84
N TYR A 156 44.12 6.01 -29.72
CA TYR A 156 43.34 5.04 -28.97
C TYR A 156 42.36 5.70 -27.98
N ILE A 157 41.07 5.45 -28.20
CA ILE A 157 39.96 6.09 -27.46
C ILE A 157 39.52 5.26 -26.22
N GLY A 158 40.21 4.14 -25.93
CA GLY A 158 39.90 3.23 -24.81
C GLY A 158 40.90 3.32 -23.65
N PHE A 159 40.63 2.60 -22.56
CA PHE A 159 41.57 2.51 -21.43
C PHE A 159 42.77 1.64 -21.80
N GLU A 160 43.97 2.08 -21.44
CA GLU A 160 45.25 1.40 -21.75
C GLU A 160 45.24 -0.10 -21.41
N PRO A 161 44.71 -0.56 -20.25
CA PRO A 161 44.64 -1.99 -19.92
C PRO A 161 43.72 -2.81 -20.83
N LEU A 162 42.79 -2.15 -21.52
CA LEU A 162 41.85 -2.76 -22.46
C LEU A 162 42.33 -2.67 -23.92
N ARG A 163 43.49 -2.05 -24.16
CA ARG A 163 44.04 -1.89 -25.52
C ARG A 163 44.31 -3.28 -26.09
N PRO A 164 43.77 -3.63 -27.29
CA PRO A 164 44.07 -4.89 -27.94
C PRO A 164 45.59 -5.01 -28.11
N GLN A 165 46.20 -5.96 -27.40
CA GLN A 165 47.64 -6.18 -27.48
C GLN A 165 47.98 -6.77 -28.85
N LYS A 166 48.76 -6.03 -29.64
CA LYS A 166 49.50 -6.59 -30.77
C LYS A 166 50.88 -7.04 -30.24
N GLN A 167 51.51 -8.02 -30.89
CA GLN A 167 52.91 -8.34 -30.58
C GLN A 167 53.78 -7.11 -30.88
N GLY A 168 54.41 -6.53 -29.85
CA GLY A 168 55.28 -5.35 -29.95
C GLY A 168 54.88 -4.21 -29.01
N PHE A 169 55.78 -3.22 -28.85
CA PHE A 169 55.52 -2.00 -28.09
C PHE A 169 54.75 -0.98 -28.93
N TYR A 170 53.87 -0.18 -28.32
CA TYR A 170 53.17 0.91 -29.00
C TYR A 170 54.14 2.05 -29.29
N GLU A 171 54.27 2.43 -30.56
CA GLU A 171 55.00 3.61 -31.00
C GLU A 171 54.01 4.64 -31.57
N PRO A 172 53.87 5.82 -30.95
CA PRO A 172 53.03 6.88 -31.52
C PRO A 172 53.59 7.35 -32.86
N ARG A 173 52.71 7.68 -33.81
CA ARG A 173 53.13 8.23 -35.11
C ARG A 173 53.88 9.53 -34.91
N ALA A 174 55.07 9.65 -35.50
CA ALA A 174 55.91 10.85 -35.41
C ALA A 174 55.40 12.06 -36.24
N ASP A 175 54.33 11.89 -37.02
CA ASP A 175 53.98 12.78 -38.13
C ASP A 175 53.03 13.96 -37.80
N ALA A 176 52.85 14.37 -36.54
CA ALA A 176 52.00 15.54 -36.21
C ALA A 176 52.76 16.76 -35.64
N LEU A 177 54.05 16.89 -35.93
CA LEU A 177 54.77 18.15 -35.76
C LEU A 177 54.76 18.95 -37.07
N ARG A 178 53.61 19.54 -37.41
CA ARG A 178 53.49 20.71 -38.29
C ARG A 178 52.34 21.59 -37.85
#